data_AF-A0A847PSP0-F1
#
_entry.id   AF-A0A847PSP0-F1
#
_cell.length_a   1.000
_cell.length_b   1.000
_cell.length_c   1.000
_cell.angle_alpha   90.00
_cell.angle_beta   90.00
_cell.angle_gamma   90.00
#
_symmetry.space_group_name_H-M   'P 1'
#
loop_
_entity.id
_entity.type
_entity.pdbx_description
1 polymer ?
#
loop_
_entity_poly.entity_id
_entity_poly.type
_entity_poly.pdbx_seq_one_letter_code
_entity_poly.pdbx_strand_id
1 'polypeptide(L)'
;LEVYRPAAWNPEYVSWNNRDRGVAWNNVGGDWYDKNGILQGNTPYATLALKGNTLPDNRYYELDVTELVKEYVSGKYENTGFLIKSRDESNNYIAFYSSDCGNENQVPKLNLMYN
;
A
#
# COMPACT_ATOMS: atom_id res chain seq x y z
N LEU A 1 9.97 0.21 -3.26
CA LEU A 1 8.57 0.09 -2.82
C LEU A 1 8.43 0.78 -1.49
N GLU A 2 7.33 1.48 -1.32
CA GLU A 2 7.00 2.31 -0.17
C GLU A 2 5.57 2.02 0.27
N VAL A 3 5.34 2.02 1.58
CA VAL A 3 4.02 1.84 2.18
C VAL A 3 3.56 3.12 2.86
N TYR A 4 2.34 3.54 2.54
CA TYR A 4 1.69 4.71 3.10
C TYR A 4 0.29 4.38 3.62
N ARG A 5 -0.26 5.30 4.42
CA ARG A 5 -1.68 5.28 4.80
C ARG A 5 -2.49 5.98 3.70
N PRO A 6 -3.38 5.28 2.98
CA PRO A 6 -4.21 5.94 1.96
C PRO A 6 -5.22 6.89 2.62
N ALA A 7 -5.58 7.95 1.92
CA ALA A 7 -6.78 8.73 2.26
C ALA A 7 -8.03 7.85 2.11
N ALA A 8 -9.11 8.18 2.81
CA ALA A 8 -10.34 7.37 2.78
C ALA A 8 -10.89 7.18 1.35
N TRP A 9 -11.28 5.94 1.06
CA TRP A 9 -11.79 5.47 -0.22
C TRP A 9 -12.92 4.46 -0.02
N ASN A 10 -13.77 4.34 -1.03
CA ASN A 10 -14.91 3.43 -1.04
C ASN A 10 -14.58 2.20 -1.90
N PRO A 11 -14.51 0.98 -1.33
CA PRO A 11 -14.14 -0.21 -2.08
C PRO A 11 -15.10 -0.59 -3.21
N GLU A 12 -16.34 -0.11 -3.19
CA GLU A 12 -17.31 -0.37 -4.25
C GLU A 12 -17.10 0.48 -5.51
N TYR A 13 -16.47 1.66 -5.37
CA TYR A 13 -16.36 2.65 -6.45
C TYR A 13 -14.93 3.11 -6.74
N VAL A 14 -13.95 2.63 -5.97
CA VAL A 14 -12.55 3.02 -6.15
C VAL A 14 -12.05 2.62 -7.55
N SER A 15 -11.29 3.51 -8.14
CA SER A 15 -10.63 3.31 -9.42
C SER A 15 -9.34 4.13 -9.46
N TRP A 16 -8.59 4.02 -10.55
CA TRP A 16 -7.41 4.84 -10.79
C TRP A 16 -7.68 6.34 -10.66
N ASN A 17 -8.85 6.81 -11.12
CA ASN A 17 -9.18 8.24 -11.16
C ASN A 17 -10.05 8.70 -9.97
N ASN A 18 -10.83 7.81 -9.36
CA ASN A 18 -11.81 8.17 -8.35
C ASN A 18 -11.64 7.36 -7.07
N ARG A 19 -11.78 8.01 -5.91
CA ARG A 19 -11.78 7.37 -4.59
C ARG A 19 -13.15 6.91 -4.13
N ASP A 20 -14.21 7.47 -4.72
CA ASP A 20 -15.60 7.14 -4.44
C ASP A 20 -16.46 7.51 -5.66
N ARG A 21 -17.77 7.24 -5.61
CA ARG A 21 -18.73 7.49 -6.67
C ARG A 21 -18.75 8.96 -7.08
N GLY A 22 -18.11 9.27 -8.21
CA GLY A 22 -18.03 10.62 -8.77
C GLY A 22 -17.07 11.55 -8.02
N VAL A 23 -16.25 11.02 -7.10
CA VAL A 23 -15.27 11.80 -6.33
C VAL A 23 -13.87 11.42 -6.79
N ALA A 24 -13.22 12.33 -7.50
CA ALA A 24 -11.86 12.15 -7.98
C ALA A 24 -10.84 12.13 -6.82
N TRP A 25 -9.71 11.46 -7.06
CA TRP A 25 -8.50 11.72 -6.28
C TRP A 25 -7.96 13.12 -6.60
N ASN A 26 -7.26 13.75 -5.65
CA ASN A 26 -6.47 14.95 -5.99
C ASN A 26 -5.25 14.56 -6.84
N ASN A 27 -4.70 13.37 -6.57
CA ASN A 27 -3.60 12.78 -7.33
C ASN A 27 -4.04 11.42 -7.88
N VAL A 28 -4.00 11.29 -9.20
CA VAL A 28 -4.44 10.06 -9.88
C VAL A 28 -3.62 8.87 -9.37
N GLY A 29 -4.29 7.74 -9.10
CA GLY A 29 -3.69 6.57 -8.47
C GLY A 29 -3.78 6.54 -6.94
N GLY A 30 -4.15 7.66 -6.30
CA GLY A 30 -4.46 7.70 -4.87
C GLY A 30 -3.84 8.89 -4.13
N ASP A 31 -4.55 9.34 -3.10
CA ASP A 31 -4.01 10.25 -2.10
C ASP A 31 -3.54 9.48 -0.86
N TRP A 32 -2.46 9.95 -0.22
CA TRP A 32 -1.91 9.29 0.97
C TRP A 32 -1.38 10.27 2.01
N TYR A 33 -1.26 9.76 3.23
CA TYR A 33 -0.54 10.39 4.33
C TYR A 33 0.73 9.59 4.63
N ASP A 34 1.83 10.31 4.82
CA ASP A 34 3.06 9.73 5.33
C ASP A 34 2.98 9.49 6.85
N LYS A 35 4.00 8.87 7.44
CA LYS A 35 3.98 8.52 8.87
C LYS A 35 3.98 9.73 9.81
N ASN A 36 4.34 10.91 9.30
CA ASN A 36 4.26 12.17 10.03
C ASN A 36 2.88 12.84 9.87
N GLY A 37 1.95 12.22 9.14
CA GLY A 37 0.61 12.76 8.88
C GLY A 37 0.58 13.80 7.76
N ILE A 38 1.63 13.89 6.93
CA ILE A 38 1.69 14.86 5.84
C ILE A 38 1.00 14.29 4.59
N LEU A 39 0.01 14.99 4.06
CA LEU A 39 -0.64 14.65 2.79
C LEU A 39 0.39 14.71 1.65
N GLN A 40 0.48 13.64 0.86
CA GLN A 40 1.50 13.49 -0.20
C GLN A 40 2.95 13.57 0.34
N GLY A 41 3.15 13.27 1.62
CA GLY A 41 4.47 13.26 2.25
C GLY A 41 5.35 12.12 1.74
N ASN A 42 6.65 12.24 2.00
CA ASN A 42 7.69 11.34 1.49
C ASN A 42 8.34 10.46 2.58
N THR A 43 7.74 10.40 3.78
CA THR A 43 8.22 9.56 4.88
C THR A 43 7.36 8.30 5.04
N PRO A 44 7.65 7.21 4.30
CA PRO A 44 6.82 6.00 4.33
C PRO A 44 6.89 5.27 5.67
N TYR A 45 5.88 4.44 5.93
CA TYR A 45 5.86 3.51 7.07
C TYR A 45 6.81 2.33 6.87
N ALA A 46 6.94 1.86 5.64
CA ALA A 46 7.84 0.77 5.27
C ALA A 46 8.48 1.03 3.92
N THR A 47 9.71 0.54 3.74
CA THR A 47 10.41 0.59 2.45
C THR A 47 11.02 -0.76 2.13
N LEU A 48 10.98 -1.13 0.86
CA LEU A 48 11.67 -2.29 0.32
C LEU A 48 12.40 -1.89 -0.97
N ALA A 49 13.69 -2.19 -1.03
CA ALA A 49 14.50 -2.02 -2.22
C ALA A 49 14.51 -3.32 -3.03
N LEU A 50 14.01 -3.26 -4.26
CA LEU A 50 14.11 -4.33 -5.24
C LEU A 50 15.20 -3.99 -6.25
N LYS A 51 16.03 -4.97 -6.62
CA LYS A 51 17.06 -4.76 -7.65
C LYS A 51 16.44 -4.87 -9.03
N GLY A 52 16.58 -3.83 -9.86
CA GLY A 52 15.95 -3.77 -11.18
C GLY A 52 16.53 -4.72 -12.23
N ASN A 53 17.65 -5.40 -11.94
CA ASN A 53 18.30 -6.35 -12.86
C ASN A 53 17.97 -7.83 -12.56
N THR A 54 17.07 -8.10 -11.61
CA THR A 54 16.62 -9.45 -11.28
C THR A 54 15.22 -9.68 -11.81
N LEU A 55 15.02 -10.78 -12.55
CA LEU A 55 13.69 -11.21 -12.96
C LEU A 55 12.79 -11.44 -11.72
N PRO A 56 11.46 -11.22 -11.84
CA PRO A 56 10.53 -11.55 -10.76
C PRO A 56 10.72 -13.01 -10.33
N ASP A 57 11.06 -13.23 -9.07
CA ASP A 57 11.39 -14.54 -8.51
C ASP A 57 10.18 -15.25 -7.89
N ASN A 58 8.99 -14.64 -7.98
CA ASN A 58 7.72 -15.12 -7.42
C ASN A 58 7.79 -15.41 -5.91
N ARG A 59 8.70 -14.75 -5.18
CA ARG A 59 8.84 -14.88 -3.73
C ARG A 59 8.00 -13.86 -2.99
N TYR A 60 7.74 -14.16 -1.71
CA TYR A 60 7.24 -13.17 -0.78
C TYR A 60 8.35 -12.18 -0.43
N TYR A 61 7.96 -10.91 -0.37
CA TYR A 61 8.76 -9.86 0.22
C TYR A 61 8.03 -9.34 1.45
N GLU A 62 8.77 -9.13 2.54
CA GLU A 62 8.23 -8.66 3.80
C GLU A 62 8.33 -7.14 3.88
N LEU A 63 7.24 -6.51 4.35
CA LEU A 63 7.15 -5.08 4.63
C LEU A 63 6.74 -4.94 6.09
N ASP A 64 7.60 -4.33 6.91
CA ASP A 64 7.27 -4.07 8.31
C ASP A 64 6.30 -2.89 8.41
N VAL A 65 5.02 -3.21 8.59
CA VAL A 65 3.92 -2.24 8.72
C VAL A 65 3.47 -2.06 10.18
N THR A 66 4.29 -2.48 11.15
CA THR A 66 3.92 -2.52 12.57
C THR A 66 3.43 -1.17 13.10
N GLU A 67 4.09 -0.07 12.72
CA GLU A 67 3.74 1.26 13.18
C GLU A 67 2.33 1.66 12.70
N LEU A 68 2.03 1.49 11.42
CA LEU A 68 0.71 1.82 10.86
C LEU A 68 -0.40 0.95 11.47
N VAL A 69 -0.15 -0.34 11.66
CA VAL A 69 -1.11 -1.26 12.31
C VAL A 69 -1.39 -0.83 13.75
N LYS A 70 -0.37 -0.42 14.52
CA LYS A 70 -0.56 0.10 15.89
C LYS A 70 -1.40 1.39 15.90
N GLU A 71 -1.24 2.25 14.91
CA GLU A 71 -2.05 3.47 14.80
C GLU A 71 -3.52 3.17 14.50
N TYR A 72 -3.80 2.17 13.66
CA TYR A 72 -5.16 1.71 13.42
C TYR A 72 -5.79 1.05 14.66
N VAL A 73 -5.06 0.14 15.32
CA VAL A 73 -5.56 -0.57 16.51
C VAL A 73 -5.78 0.37 17.69
N SER A 74 -4.96 1.41 17.83
CA SER A 74 -5.14 2.42 18.89
C SER A 74 -6.26 3.42 18.62
N GLY A 75 -6.85 3.41 17.41
CA GLY A 75 -7.86 4.37 17.00
C GLY A 75 -7.32 5.77 16.69
N LYS A 76 -5.99 5.94 16.59
CA LYS A 76 -5.39 7.21 16.12
C LYS A 76 -5.90 7.57 14.73
N TYR A 77 -6.09 6.57 13.87
CA TYR A 77 -6.67 6.70 12.55
C TYR A 77 -7.70 5.61 12.29
N GLU A 78 -8.73 5.91 11.50
CA GLU A 78 -9.57 4.88 10.88
C GLU A 78 -8.71 3.99 9.97
N ASN A 79 -9.03 2.70 9.92
CA ASN A 79 -8.35 1.77 9.04
C ASN A 79 -8.79 1.98 7.59
N THR A 80 -7.92 2.65 6.81
CA THR A 80 -8.10 2.85 5.37
C THR A 80 -7.28 1.87 4.53
N GLY A 81 -6.64 0.88 5.15
CA GLY A 81 -5.80 -0.10 4.47
C GLY A 81 -4.36 0.38 4.23
N PHE A 82 -3.74 -0.11 3.15
CA PHE A 82 -2.37 0.19 2.78
C PHE A 82 -2.29 0.69 1.34
N LEU A 83 -1.54 1.76 1.10
CA LEU A 83 -1.10 2.13 -0.24
C LEU A 83 0.33 1.65 -0.43
N ILE A 84 0.57 0.84 -1.46
CA ILE A 84 1.89 0.35 -1.84
C ILE A 84 2.23 0.91 -3.21
N LYS A 85 3.34 1.65 -3.30
CA LYS A 85 3.81 2.25 -4.57
C LYS A 85 5.32 2.14 -4.73
N SER A 86 5.81 2.33 -5.96
CA SER A 86 7.24 2.57 -6.17
C SER A 86 7.57 4.02 -5.76
N ARG A 87 8.82 4.25 -5.36
CA ARG A 87 9.31 5.61 -5.12
C ARG A 87 9.36 6.39 -6.43
N ASP A 88 10.02 5.77 -7.42
CA ASP A 88 10.14 6.26 -8.78
C ASP A 88 9.20 5.46 -9.68
N GLU A 89 8.22 6.13 -10.29
CA GLU A 89 7.20 5.55 -11.16
C GLU A 89 7.61 5.66 -12.65
N SER A 90 8.90 5.48 -12.96
CA SER A 90 9.45 5.63 -14.30
C SER A 90 9.84 4.28 -14.91
N ASN A 91 8.97 3.69 -15.73
CA ASN A 91 9.25 2.43 -16.47
C ASN A 91 9.71 1.24 -15.60
N ASN A 92 9.27 1.20 -14.34
CA ASN A 92 9.54 0.09 -13.43
C ASN A 92 8.32 -0.85 -13.41
N TYR A 93 8.48 -2.09 -13.87
CA TYR A 93 7.42 -3.11 -13.75
C TYR A 93 7.47 -3.76 -12.37
N ILE A 94 6.44 -3.54 -11.57
CA ILE A 94 6.20 -4.26 -10.32
C ILE A 94 4.79 -4.83 -10.39
N ALA A 95 4.66 -6.12 -10.14
CA ALA A 95 3.37 -6.80 -10.08
C ALA A 95 3.09 -7.26 -8.65
N PHE A 96 1.83 -7.15 -8.25
CA PHE A 96 1.33 -7.65 -6.98
C PHE A 96 0.32 -8.76 -7.27
N TYR A 97 0.37 -9.83 -6.48
CA TYR A 97 -0.68 -10.83 -6.47
C TYR A 97 -1.88 -10.32 -5.63
N SER A 98 -3.10 -10.53 -6.11
CA SER A 98 -4.32 -10.29 -5.34
C SER A 98 -4.75 -11.56 -4.59
N SER A 99 -5.76 -11.45 -3.72
CA SER A 99 -6.44 -12.61 -3.14
C SER A 99 -7.08 -13.53 -4.20
N ASP A 100 -7.35 -12.97 -5.38
CA ASP A 100 -8.08 -13.64 -6.46
C ASP A 100 -7.13 -14.20 -7.53
N CYS A 101 -5.83 -14.29 -7.23
CA CYS A 101 -4.82 -14.73 -8.19
C CYS A 101 -4.89 -16.22 -8.58
N GLY A 102 -5.78 -16.99 -7.93
CA GLY A 102 -5.99 -18.42 -8.19
C GLY A 102 -4.90 -19.35 -7.63
N ASN A 103 -3.85 -18.81 -7.01
CA ASN A 103 -2.81 -19.58 -6.32
C ASN A 103 -2.72 -19.17 -4.85
N GLU A 104 -3.25 -20.03 -3.97
CA GLU A 104 -3.28 -19.84 -2.51
C GLU A 104 -1.88 -19.62 -1.89
N ASN A 105 -0.83 -20.10 -2.54
CA ASN A 105 0.54 -19.92 -2.07
C ASN A 105 1.12 -18.55 -2.45
N GLN A 106 0.40 -17.71 -3.20
CA GLN A 106 0.87 -16.39 -3.65
C GLN A 106 -0.04 -15.23 -3.19
N VAL A 107 -1.10 -15.51 -2.44
CA VAL A 107 -1.97 -14.45 -1.90
C VAL A 107 -1.22 -13.61 -0.86
N PRO A 108 -1.41 -12.28 -0.82
CA PRO A 108 -0.85 -11.43 0.24
C PRO A 108 -1.30 -11.89 1.64
N LYS A 109 -0.41 -11.79 2.64
CA LYS A 109 -0.67 -12.18 4.03
C LYS A 109 -0.24 -11.07 4.99
N LEU A 110 -1.04 -10.82 6.02
CA LEU A 110 -0.67 -9.97 7.15
C LEU A 110 -0.39 -10.87 8.36
N ASN A 111 0.86 -10.89 8.82
CA ASN A 111 1.26 -11.64 10.01
C ASN A 111 1.22 -10.73 11.23
N LEU A 112 0.38 -11.09 12.22
CA LEU A 112 0.27 -10.36 13.49
C LEU A 112 0.83 -11.22 14.62
N MET A 113 1.80 -10.67 15.36
CA MET A 113 2.30 -11.26 16.59
C MET A 113 1.83 -10.42 17.77
N TYR A 114 1.05 -11.03 18.66
CA TYR A 114 0.60 -10.45 19.91
C TYR A 114 1.52 -10.94 21.01
N ASN A 115 2.21 -10.02 21.69
CA ASN A 115 2.99 -10.31 22.89
C ASN A 115 2.23 -9.86 24.13
#